data_AF-A0A0C2S176-F1
#
_entry.id   AF-A0A0C2S176-F1
#
_cell.length_a   1.000
_cell.length_b   1.000
_cell.length_c   1.000
_cell.angle_alpha   90.00
_cell.angle_beta   90.00
_cell.angle_gamma   90.00
#
_symmetry.space_group_name_H-M   'P 1'
#
loop_
_entity.id
_entity.type
_entity.pdbx_description
1 polymer ?
#
loop_
_entity_poly.entity_id
_entity_poly.type
_entity_poly.pdbx_seq_one_letter_code
_entity_poly.pdbx_strand_id
1 'polypeptide(L)'
;MHVAGGNGKKNNYVRVKEKDQFILHWSSVLQLQGLTPKWIMFHELFLNSVATTWIATEVFSEWLLEIAPDNHNPSDTLPDGGISELKAILDETETKSLSTPSCHSFMLPTRPRNCYSRL
;
A
#
# COMPACT_ATOMS: atom_id res chain seq x y z
N MET A 1 6.82 -12.82 -2.08
CA MET A 1 7.24 -11.40 -1.91
C MET A 1 7.58 -11.17 -0.44
N HIS A 2 8.59 -10.35 -0.13
CA HIS A 2 9.03 -10.16 1.26
C HIS A 2 8.32 -8.99 1.96
N VAL A 3 7.00 -9.13 2.12
CA VAL A 3 6.14 -8.17 2.83
C VAL A 3 5.32 -8.90 3.88
N ALA A 4 5.20 -8.30 5.06
CA ALA A 4 4.44 -8.86 6.16
C ALA A 4 3.64 -7.80 6.93
N GLY A 5 2.47 -8.22 7.40
CA GLY A 5 1.60 -7.46 8.27
C GLY A 5 1.76 -7.89 9.73
N GLY A 6 1.84 -6.92 10.62
CA GLY A 6 1.81 -7.09 12.07
C GLY A 6 0.41 -6.86 12.62
N ASN A 7 -0.01 -7.70 13.57
CA ASN A 7 -1.33 -7.60 14.21
C ASN A 7 -1.32 -6.73 15.49
N GLY A 8 -0.38 -5.79 15.62
CA GLY A 8 -0.24 -4.92 16.80
C GLY A 8 0.17 -5.64 18.10
N LYS A 9 0.46 -6.95 18.03
CA LYS A 9 1.02 -7.73 19.14
C LYS A 9 2.55 -7.85 18.98
N LYS A 10 3.27 -7.69 20.09
CA LYS A 10 4.74 -7.64 20.20
C LYS A 10 5.46 -8.51 19.16
N ASN A 11 5.98 -7.85 18.12
CA ASN A 11 6.91 -8.36 17.10
C ASN A 11 6.51 -9.65 16.37
N ASN A 12 5.22 -9.97 16.34
CA ASN A 12 4.71 -11.09 15.55
C ASN A 12 4.19 -10.56 14.20
N TYR A 13 4.83 -11.04 13.14
CA TYR A 13 4.53 -10.67 11.76
C TYR A 13 4.06 -11.90 10.99
N VAL A 14 3.12 -11.67 10.07
CA VAL A 14 2.57 -12.70 9.18
C VAL A 14 2.84 -12.29 7.75
N ARG A 15 3.48 -13.18 6.99
CA ARG A 15 3.73 -12.94 5.58
C ARG A 15 2.42 -12.90 4.79
N VAL A 16 2.33 -11.93 3.89
CA VAL A 16 1.13 -11.60 3.10
C VAL A 16 0.58 -12.80 2.31
N LYS A 17 1.39 -13.49 1.52
CA LYS A 17 0.91 -14.57 0.63
C LYS A 17 1.02 -15.95 1.24
N GLU A 18 2.17 -16.22 1.86
CA GLU A 18 2.54 -17.53 2.36
C GLU A 18 1.98 -17.79 3.77
N LYS A 19 1.51 -16.74 4.47
CA LYS A 19 0.95 -16.80 5.83
C LYS A 19 1.91 -17.35 6.88
N ASP A 20 3.20 -17.36 6.58
CA ASP A 20 4.26 -17.72 7.51
C ASP A 20 4.30 -16.72 8.67
N GLN A 21 4.27 -17.24 9.90
CA GLN A 21 4.46 -16.43 11.10
C GLN A 21 5.93 -16.38 11.46
N PHE A 22 6.41 -15.19 11.78
CA PHE A 22 7.79 -14.97 12.17
C PHE A 22 7.92 -13.76 13.09
N ILE A 23 9.10 -13.63 13.70
CA ILE A 23 9.42 -12.49 14.55
C ILE A 23 10.55 -11.64 13.96
N LEU A 24 10.65 -10.39 14.39
CA LEU A 24 11.84 -9.58 14.12
C LEU A 24 13.04 -10.19 14.83
N HIS A 25 14.17 -10.23 14.13
CA HIS A 25 15.41 -10.64 14.76
C HIS A 25 15.87 -9.61 15.80
N TRP A 26 16.54 -10.10 16.84
CA TRP A 26 17.07 -9.30 17.96
C TRP A 26 18.02 -8.17 17.53
N SER A 27 18.71 -8.31 16.39
CA SER A 27 19.57 -7.25 15.84
C SER A 27 18.84 -6.19 15.01
N SER A 28 17.53 -6.34 14.77
CA SER A 28 16.77 -5.38 13.97
C SER A 28 16.68 -4.03 14.68
N VAL A 29 16.90 -2.93 13.96
CA VAL A 29 16.77 -1.57 14.53
C VAL A 29 15.36 -1.32 15.04
N LEU A 30 14.33 -1.83 14.34
CA LEU A 30 12.94 -1.75 14.77
C LEU A 30 12.72 -2.42 16.14
N GLN A 31 13.35 -3.58 16.35
CA GLN A 31 13.32 -4.31 17.62
C GLN A 31 14.05 -3.53 18.72
N LEU A 32 15.24 -3.00 18.43
CA LEU A 32 16.07 -2.28 19.41
C LEU A 32 15.45 -0.95 19.84
N GLN A 33 14.73 -0.28 18.94
CA GLN A 33 14.01 0.96 19.23
C GLN A 33 12.60 0.72 19.82
N GLY A 34 12.16 -0.53 19.94
CA GLY A 34 10.83 -0.88 20.43
C GLY A 34 9.70 -0.45 19.47
N LEU A 35 10.01 -0.23 18.19
CA LEU A 35 9.05 0.11 17.16
C LEU A 35 8.36 -1.15 16.65
N THR A 36 7.03 -1.11 16.57
CA THR A 36 6.21 -2.20 16.05
C THR A 36 5.35 -1.70 14.88
N PRO A 37 5.97 -1.42 13.72
CA PRO A 37 5.23 -0.95 12.55
C PRO A 37 4.21 -1.99 12.10
N LYS A 38 3.09 -1.52 11.56
CA LYS A 38 1.99 -2.38 11.08
C LYS A 38 2.40 -3.19 9.85
N TRP A 39 3.19 -2.60 8.98
CA TRP A 39 3.65 -3.23 7.75
C TRP A 39 5.17 -3.15 7.67
N ILE A 40 5.78 -4.27 7.31
CA ILE A 40 7.22 -4.35 7.10
C ILE A 40 7.53 -4.99 5.76
N MET A 41 8.58 -4.48 5.13
CA MET A 41 9.31 -5.17 4.09
C MET A 41 10.59 -5.73 4.71
N PHE A 42 10.98 -6.92 4.31
CA PHE A 42 12.18 -7.56 4.84
C PHE A 42 13.07 -8.13 3.73
N HIS A 43 14.35 -8.32 4.01
CA HIS A 43 15.28 -8.87 3.03
C HIS A 43 15.31 -10.40 3.06
N GLU A 44 15.45 -10.97 4.26
CA GLU A 44 15.71 -12.40 4.43
C GLU A 44 14.89 -12.98 5.59
N LEU A 45 14.39 -14.20 5.40
CA LEU A 45 13.78 -15.01 6.46
C LEU A 45 14.74 -16.14 6.86
N PHE A 46 15.16 -16.11 8.12
CA PHE A 46 15.95 -17.15 8.75
C PHE A 46 15.04 -18.17 9.44
N LEU A 47 15.09 -19.41 8.95
CA LEU A 47 14.36 -20.54 9.50
C LEU A 47 15.26 -21.37 10.42
N ASN A 48 15.32 -20.98 11.69
CA ASN A 48 15.97 -21.74 12.76
C ASN A 48 14.91 -22.35 13.70
N SER A 49 15.22 -22.54 14.98
CA SER A 49 14.25 -22.96 16.01
C SER A 49 13.06 -22.00 16.14
N VAL A 50 13.27 -20.73 15.81
CA VAL A 50 12.22 -19.71 15.67
C VAL A 50 12.44 -19.01 14.34
N ALA A 51 11.38 -18.85 13.55
CA ALA A 51 11.44 -18.10 12.30
C ALA A 51 11.68 -16.61 12.61
N THR A 52 12.80 -16.08 12.13
CA THR A 52 13.19 -14.68 12.36
C THR A 52 13.49 -14.00 11.03
N THR A 53 13.33 -12.68 10.96
CA THR A 53 13.68 -11.92 9.76
C THR A 53 14.79 -10.91 10.00
N TRP A 54 15.67 -10.75 9.00
CA TRP A 54 16.74 -9.74 8.99
C TRP A 54 16.44 -8.62 8.00
N ILE A 55 16.98 -7.45 8.33
CA ILE A 55 16.87 -6.22 7.53
C ILE A 55 15.39 -5.95 7.23
N ALA A 56 14.67 -5.50 8.27
CA ALA A 56 13.27 -5.13 8.16
C ALA A 56 13.15 -3.60 8.15
N THR A 57 12.31 -3.08 7.25
CA THR A 57 11.98 -1.66 7.14
C THR A 57 10.48 -1.48 7.24
N GLU A 58 10.04 -0.40 7.87
CA GLU A 58 8.64 0.01 7.83
C GLU A 58 8.23 0.40 6.41
N VAL A 59 7.01 0.03 6.03
CA VAL A 59 6.40 0.38 4.74
C VAL A 59 4.95 0.77 5.01
N PHE A 60 4.38 1.65 4.17
CA PHE A 60 2.97 2.00 4.25
C PHE A 60 2.13 1.18 3.28
N SER A 61 0.89 0.90 3.66
CA SER A 61 -0.05 0.09 2.88
C SER A 61 -0.39 0.72 1.53
N GLU A 62 -0.47 2.05 1.45
CA GLU A 62 -0.67 2.77 0.19
C GLU A 62 0.42 2.47 -0.86
N TRP A 63 1.68 2.35 -0.45
CA TRP A 63 2.81 2.12 -1.36
C TRP A 63 2.79 0.72 -1.97
N LEU A 64 2.25 -0.26 -1.23
CA LEU A 64 2.12 -1.63 -1.72
C LEU A 64 1.14 -1.72 -2.89
N LEU A 65 0.05 -0.95 -2.82
CA LEU A 65 -0.96 -0.87 -3.87
C LEU A 65 -0.48 -0.03 -5.07
N GLU A 66 0.30 1.02 -4.83
CA GLU A 66 0.85 1.85 -5.90
C GLU A 66 1.93 1.10 -6.71
N ILE A 67 2.85 0.41 -6.03
CA ILE A 67 4.01 -0.23 -6.68
C ILE A 67 3.63 -1.58 -7.30
N ALA A 68 2.79 -2.37 -6.61
CA ALA A 68 2.46 -3.73 -7.01
C ALA A 68 0.98 -4.06 -6.73
N PRO A 69 0.04 -3.41 -7.45
CA PRO A 69 -1.40 -3.62 -7.27
C PRO A 69 -1.81 -5.07 -7.54
N ASP A 70 -1.22 -5.70 -8.56
CA ASP A 70 -1.52 -7.08 -8.95
C ASP A 70 -1.16 -8.10 -7.85
N ASN A 71 -0.17 -7.79 -7.01
CA ASN A 71 0.29 -8.70 -5.98
C ASN A 71 -0.45 -8.54 -4.65
N HIS A 72 -1.02 -7.36 -4.40
CA HIS A 72 -1.65 -7.00 -3.12
C HIS A 72 -3.15 -6.77 -3.26
N ASN A 73 -3.78 -7.41 -4.24
CA ASN A 73 -5.22 -7.35 -4.41
C ASN A 73 -5.90 -7.92 -3.16
N PRO A 74 -6.80 -7.18 -2.49
CA PRO A 74 -7.46 -7.65 -1.28
C PRO A 74 -8.45 -8.81 -1.49
N SER A 75 -8.71 -9.20 -2.74
CA SER A 75 -9.37 -10.46 -3.07
C SER A 75 -8.46 -11.68 -2.84
N ASP A 76 -7.13 -11.50 -2.95
CA ASP A 76 -6.17 -12.53 -2.61
C ASP A 76 -6.01 -12.60 -1.08
N THR A 77 -5.86 -13.82 -0.56
CA THR A 77 -6.06 -14.12 0.87
C THR A 77 -4.97 -13.55 1.78
N LEU A 78 -5.02 -12.27 2.10
CA LEU A 78 -4.18 -11.66 3.13
C LEU A 78 -4.67 -12.06 4.54
N PRO A 79 -3.86 -11.99 5.59
CA PRO A 79 -4.34 -12.21 6.96
C PRO A 79 -5.42 -11.18 7.34
N ASP A 80 -6.42 -11.60 8.12
CA ASP A 80 -7.68 -10.88 8.43
C ASP A 80 -7.54 -9.40 8.84
N GLY A 81 -6.39 -9.00 9.41
CA GLY A 81 -6.12 -7.61 9.82
C GLY A 81 -5.57 -6.69 8.73
N GLY A 82 -4.96 -7.25 7.67
CA GLY A 82 -4.37 -6.49 6.57
C GLY A 82 -5.31 -6.31 5.38
N ILE A 83 -6.24 -7.26 5.17
CA ILE A 83 -7.23 -7.19 4.08
C ILE A 83 -8.10 -5.94 4.21
N SER A 84 -8.59 -5.64 5.41
CA SER A 84 -9.57 -4.57 5.63
C SER A 84 -9.00 -3.17 5.36
N GLU A 85 -7.73 -2.94 5.70
CA GLU A 85 -7.04 -1.67 5.43
C GLU A 85 -6.80 -1.47 3.94
N LEU A 86 -6.31 -2.49 3.24
CA LEU A 86 -6.05 -2.39 1.80
C LEU A 86 -7.35 -2.23 1.00
N LYS A 87 -8.45 -2.86 1.44
CA LYS A 87 -9.79 -2.62 0.88
C LYS A 87 -10.23 -1.18 1.06
N ALA A 88 -10.11 -0.64 2.27
CA ALA A 88 -10.50 0.74 2.54
C ALA A 88 -9.73 1.74 1.67
N ILE A 89 -8.42 1.51 1.48
CA ILE A 89 -7.59 2.36 0.60
C ILE A 89 -8.05 2.25 -0.86
N LEU A 90 -8.37 1.04 -1.35
CA LEU A 90 -8.90 0.89 -2.71
C LEU A 90 -10.25 1.61 -2.87
N ASP A 91 -11.19 1.43 -1.95
CA ASP A 91 -12.50 2.09 -1.98
C ASP A 91 -12.35 3.64 -1.98
N GLU A 92 -11.40 4.16 -1.20
CA GLU A 92 -11.06 5.59 -1.19
C GLU A 92 -10.45 6.07 -2.53
N THR A 93 -9.58 5.27 -3.15
CA THR A 93 -9.02 5.62 -4.46
C THR A 93 -10.09 5.62 -5.57
N GLU A 94 -11.03 4.68 -5.53
CA GLU A 94 -12.16 4.63 -6.47
C GLU A 94 -13.06 5.85 -6.30
N THR A 95 -13.47 6.18 -5.07
CA THR A 95 -14.30 7.37 -4.80
C THR A 95 -13.61 8.70 -5.15
N LYS A 96 -12.29 8.77 -5.04
CA LYS A 96 -11.49 9.94 -5.48
C LYS A 96 -11.41 10.06 -7.00
N SER A 97 -11.37 8.94 -7.72
CA SER A 97 -11.43 8.93 -9.20
C SER A 97 -12.79 9.38 -9.74
N LEU A 98 -13.87 9.10 -9.01
CA LEU A 98 -15.24 9.51 -9.36
C LEU A 98 -15.56 10.97 -9.02
N SER A 99 -14.84 11.57 -8.09
CA SER A 99 -15.08 12.94 -7.61
C SER A 99 -14.15 13.99 -8.23
N THR A 100 -13.28 13.62 -9.17
CA THR A 100 -12.60 14.61 -10.00
C THR A 100 -13.62 15.21 -10.98
N PRO A 101 -14.02 16.50 -10.86
CA PRO A 101 -14.81 17.09 -11.92
C PRO A 101 -13.98 17.06 -13.19
N SER A 102 -14.50 16.47 -14.26
CA SER A 102 -13.87 16.49 -15.58
C SER A 102 -13.77 17.93 -16.08
N CYS A 103 -12.74 18.66 -15.66
CA CYS A 103 -12.34 19.91 -16.28
C CYS A 103 -11.63 19.61 -17.61
N HIS A 104 -12.35 19.00 -18.54
CA HIS A 104 -12.04 19.03 -19.97
C HIS A 104 -13.27 18.68 -20.80
N SER A 105 -14.32 19.47 -20.62
CA SER A 105 -15.23 19.80 -21.72
C SER A 105 -15.67 21.25 -21.57
N PHE A 106 -14.68 22.15 -21.51
CA PHE A 106 -14.94 23.54 -21.82
C PHE A 106 -15.24 23.58 -23.31
N MET A 107 -16.53 23.67 -23.64
CA MET A 107 -17.02 23.94 -24.98
C MET A 107 -16.15 25.04 -25.58
N LEU A 108 -15.53 24.76 -26.72
CA LEU A 108 -14.96 25.80 -27.56
C LEU A 108 -16.08 26.83 -27.81
N PRO A 109 -15.89 28.12 -27.48
CA PRO A 109 -16.81 29.13 -27.94
C PRO A 109 -16.75 29.13 -29.48
N THR A 110 -17.92 29.04 -30.08
CA THR A 110 -18.14 29.19 -31.51
C THR A 110 -17.37 30.42 -32.02
N ARG A 111 -16.57 30.23 -33.08
CA ARG A 111 -15.87 31.31 -33.79
C ARG A 111 -16.83 32.47 -34.05
N PRO A 112 -16.50 33.73 -33.71
CA PRO A 112 -17.26 34.86 -34.19
C PRO A 112 -17.04 35.01 -35.71
N ARG A 113 -18.14 35.14 -36.45
CA ARG A 113 -18.12 35.55 -37.87
C ARG A 113 -17.56 36.97 -37.96
N ASN A 114 -16.73 37.17 -38.98
CA ASN A 114 -16.19 38.46 -39.40
C ASN A 114 -17.25 39.58 -39.41
N CYS A 115 -16.95 40.68 -38.71
CA CYS A 115 -17.47 42.01 -39.02
C CYS A 115 -16.29 42.99 -39.02
N TYR A 116 -15.58 43.10 -40.14
CA TYR A 116 -14.76 44.26 -40.45
C TYR A 116 -15.57 45.13 -41.43
N SER A 117 -16.25 46.15 -40.93
CA SER A 117 -16.62 47.32 -41.71
C SER A 117 -15.42 48.27 -41.71
N ARG A 118 -14.74 48.35 -42.87
CA ARG A 118 -13.80 49.43 -43.16
C ARG A 118 -14.56 50.76 -43.19
N LEU A 119 -14.04 51.73 -42.43
CA LEU A 119 -14.06 53.15 -42.80
C LEU A 119 -12.78 53.42 -43.61
#